data_AF-A0A702QCP2-F1
#
_entry.id   AF-A0A702QCP2-F1
#
_cell.length_a   1.000
_cell.length_b   1.000
_cell.length_c   1.000
_cell.angle_alpha   90.00
_cell.angle_beta   90.00
_cell.angle_gamma   90.00
#
_symmetry.space_group_name_H-M   'P 1'
#
loop_
_entity.id
_entity.type
_entity.pdbx_description
1 polymer ?
#
loop_
_entity_poly.entity_id
_entity_poly.type
_entity_poly.pdbx_seq_one_letter_code
_entity_poly.pdbx_strand_id
1 'polypeptide(L)'
;MAVEKLIVDHIDTWTTALQTRSTAGRGSSGKIDLYGIKKLRELILELAVRGKLVPQDPNDEPASVLLERIAAEKAELMKQGKIKKQKPLPEISEEEKPFELPVGWEWTRLINLGTWALGSGFPNVVQGNSDKEILMCKVSDMNLEGNEKFIVSTINTISKDLADEYKIKTSEPGTIIFPKIGGAIATNKRRILVQETAIDNNCLGIKPCNAISGEWFYLILSALDMSKYQSGTSIPAINQSVIGSIPIALPSLKMQEKILSYVITLMSLCDQLELHSLTSLDAHQQLVETLLTTLTDSQNADELAENWSRISEHFDTLFTTEASIDALKQTILQLAVMGKLVPQDPNDEPASELLKRIAQEKAQLVKDGKMKKQKPLPPISDEEKPFELPDGWE
;
A
#
# COMPACT_ATOMS: atom_id res chain seq x y z
N MET A 1 -23.63 -14.59 -12.57
CA MET A 1 -22.28 -15.19 -12.51
C MET A 1 -21.83 -15.18 -11.07
N ALA A 2 -21.36 -16.30 -10.54
CA ALA A 2 -20.79 -16.33 -9.19
C ALA A 2 -19.55 -15.42 -9.16
N VAL A 3 -19.41 -14.61 -8.11
CA VAL A 3 -18.26 -13.72 -7.91
C VAL A 3 -16.93 -14.49 -8.00
N GLU A 4 -16.92 -15.72 -7.52
CA GLU A 4 -15.79 -16.66 -7.62
C GLU A 4 -15.27 -16.81 -9.06
N LYS A 5 -16.19 -16.95 -10.03
CA LYS A 5 -15.81 -17.12 -11.43
C LYS A 5 -15.14 -15.86 -11.99
N LEU A 6 -15.60 -14.67 -11.59
CA LEU A 6 -15.00 -13.41 -12.01
C LEU A 6 -13.61 -13.18 -11.39
N ILE A 7 -13.38 -13.67 -10.17
CA ILE A 7 -12.06 -13.60 -9.53
C ILE A 7 -11.07 -14.57 -10.20
N VAL A 8 -11.51 -15.81 -10.45
CA VAL A 8 -10.67 -16.87 -11.01
C VAL A 8 -10.36 -16.63 -12.50
N ASP A 9 -11.36 -16.29 -13.31
CA ASP A 9 -11.19 -16.08 -14.77
C ASP A 9 -10.23 -14.90 -15.08
N HIS A 10 -9.96 -14.03 -14.11
CA HIS A 10 -9.08 -12.87 -14.24
C HIS A 10 -7.87 -12.91 -13.28
N ILE A 11 -7.51 -14.09 -12.75
CA ILE A 11 -6.43 -14.23 -11.78
C ILE A 11 -5.10 -13.67 -12.29
N ASP A 12 -4.78 -13.89 -13.56
CA ASP A 12 -3.58 -13.37 -14.19
C ASP A 12 -3.55 -11.84 -14.21
N THR A 13 -4.71 -11.20 -14.42
CA THR A 13 -4.81 -9.73 -14.38
C THR A 13 -4.53 -9.19 -12.98
N TRP A 14 -4.98 -9.91 -11.94
CA TRP A 14 -4.76 -9.52 -10.55
C TRP A 14 -3.31 -9.70 -10.11
N THR A 15 -2.63 -10.75 -10.56
CA THR A 15 -1.26 -11.08 -10.13
C THR A 15 -0.18 -10.38 -10.96
N THR A 16 -0.44 -10.03 -12.22
CA THR A 16 0.55 -9.42 -13.12
C THR A 16 0.48 -7.89 -13.22
N ALA A 17 -0.60 -7.27 -12.76
CA ALA A 17 -0.72 -5.82 -12.77
C ALA A 17 0.18 -5.17 -11.71
N LEU A 18 1.38 -4.78 -12.14
CA LEU A 18 2.39 -4.09 -11.33
C LEU A 18 2.36 -2.58 -11.57
N GLN A 19 2.57 -1.78 -10.51
CA GLN A 19 2.87 -0.35 -10.62
C GLN A 19 4.28 -0.08 -10.10
N THR A 20 5.06 0.67 -10.88
CA THR A 20 6.37 1.16 -10.46
C THR A 20 6.18 2.42 -9.61
N ARG A 21 6.68 2.41 -8.38
CA ARG A 21 6.68 3.63 -7.54
C ARG A 21 7.81 4.57 -8.00
N SER A 22 7.49 5.85 -8.18
CA SER A 22 8.49 6.88 -8.54
C SER A 22 9.62 6.96 -7.49
N THR A 23 10.86 6.93 -7.96
CA THR A 23 12.14 6.86 -7.22
C THR A 23 12.55 8.12 -6.44
N ALA A 24 11.59 8.89 -5.92
CA ALA A 24 11.88 10.11 -5.15
C ALA A 24 12.30 9.85 -3.68
N GLY A 25 12.56 8.60 -3.27
CA GLY A 25 12.94 8.25 -1.91
C GLY A 25 14.07 7.22 -1.85
N ARG A 26 15.06 7.44 -0.98
CA ARG A 26 16.18 6.51 -0.73
C ARG A 26 15.67 5.29 0.03
N GLY A 27 15.40 4.20 -0.69
CA GLY A 27 15.09 2.88 -0.13
C GLY A 27 14.98 1.86 -1.26
N SER A 28 15.88 0.88 -1.28
CA SER A 28 16.06 -0.05 -2.41
C SER A 28 15.06 -1.23 -2.43
N SER A 29 14.25 -1.42 -1.38
CA SER A 29 13.44 -2.64 -1.20
C SER A 29 11.95 -2.52 -1.54
N GLY A 30 11.48 -1.39 -2.09
CA GLY A 30 10.03 -1.10 -2.27
C GLY A 30 9.59 -0.72 -3.68
N LYS A 31 10.22 -1.28 -4.73
CA LYS A 31 10.05 -0.82 -6.11
C LYS A 31 8.79 -1.32 -6.83
N ILE A 32 8.15 -2.38 -6.35
CA ILE A 32 7.01 -3.03 -7.01
C ILE A 32 5.77 -2.91 -6.12
N ASP A 33 4.72 -2.27 -6.64
CA ASP A 33 3.39 -2.21 -6.03
C ASP A 33 2.48 -3.22 -6.75
N LEU A 34 1.98 -4.24 -6.04
CA LEU A 34 1.06 -5.26 -6.57
C LEU A 34 -0.35 -4.67 -6.74
N TYR A 35 -0.48 -3.76 -7.69
CA TYR A 35 -1.69 -2.97 -7.91
C TYR A 35 -2.93 -3.83 -8.17
N GLY A 36 -2.79 -4.92 -8.93
CA GLY A 36 -3.91 -5.83 -9.22
C GLY A 36 -4.49 -6.45 -7.95
N ILE A 37 -3.66 -7.03 -7.08
CA ILE A 37 -4.11 -7.62 -5.81
C ILE A 37 -4.75 -6.56 -4.90
N LYS A 38 -4.19 -5.34 -4.87
CA LYS A 38 -4.81 -4.22 -4.14
C LYS A 38 -6.22 -3.92 -4.65
N LYS A 39 -6.43 -3.90 -5.97
CA LYS A 39 -7.75 -3.71 -6.58
C LYS A 39 -8.70 -4.87 -6.34
N LEU A 40 -8.19 -6.10 -6.29
CA LEU A 40 -8.99 -7.27 -5.92
C LEU A 40 -9.53 -7.14 -4.49
N ARG A 41 -8.72 -6.67 -3.52
CA ARG A 41 -9.18 -6.41 -2.15
C ARG A 41 -10.29 -5.35 -2.10
N GLU A 42 -10.12 -4.25 -2.83
CA GLU A 42 -11.15 -3.20 -2.95
C GLU A 42 -12.47 -3.77 -3.52
N LEU A 43 -12.38 -4.60 -4.57
CA LEU A 43 -13.54 -5.24 -5.20
C LEU A 43 -14.24 -6.21 -4.22
N ILE A 44 -13.49 -7.00 -3.45
CA ILE A 44 -14.07 -7.91 -2.44
C ILE A 44 -14.89 -7.13 -1.42
N LEU A 45 -14.35 -6.00 -0.90
CA LEU A 45 -15.07 -5.15 0.04
C LEU A 45 -16.34 -4.54 -0.57
N GLU A 46 -16.27 -4.08 -1.82
CA GLU A 46 -17.42 -3.55 -2.56
C GLU A 46 -18.52 -4.61 -2.73
N LEU A 47 -18.15 -5.83 -3.12
CA LEU A 47 -19.10 -6.94 -3.30
C LEU A 47 -19.71 -7.40 -1.98
N ALA A 48 -18.95 -7.34 -0.88
CA ALA A 48 -19.43 -7.65 0.45
C ALA A 48 -20.53 -6.68 0.90
N VAL A 49 -20.31 -5.36 0.82
CA VAL A 49 -21.30 -4.36 1.24
C VAL A 49 -22.51 -4.25 0.29
N ARG A 50 -22.41 -4.85 -0.91
CA ARG A 50 -23.53 -4.96 -1.86
C ARG A 50 -24.34 -6.25 -1.72
N GLY A 51 -23.92 -7.17 -0.85
CA GLY A 51 -24.58 -8.47 -0.69
C GLY A 51 -24.41 -9.40 -1.89
N LYS A 52 -23.36 -9.22 -2.69
CA LYS A 52 -23.07 -10.03 -3.88
C LYS A 52 -22.09 -11.18 -3.61
N LEU A 53 -21.48 -11.19 -2.43
CA LEU A 53 -20.41 -12.14 -2.10
C LEU A 53 -20.94 -13.53 -1.72
N VAL A 54 -22.14 -13.59 -1.14
CA VAL A 54 -22.67 -14.81 -0.52
C VAL A 54 -24.13 -15.04 -0.96
N PRO A 55 -24.57 -16.30 -1.16
CA PRO A 55 -25.97 -16.60 -1.45
C PRO A 55 -26.91 -16.13 -0.33
N GLN A 56 -28.01 -15.49 -0.73
CA GLN A 56 -29.05 -14.99 0.16
C GLN A 56 -30.01 -16.11 0.56
N ASP A 57 -30.48 -16.08 1.81
CA ASP A 57 -31.50 -16.99 2.33
C ASP A 57 -32.79 -16.19 2.58
N PRO A 58 -33.89 -16.46 1.85
CA PRO A 58 -35.17 -15.77 2.06
C PRO A 58 -35.77 -15.96 3.46
N ASN A 59 -35.31 -16.93 4.23
CA ASN A 59 -35.78 -17.20 5.59
C ASN A 59 -34.92 -16.53 6.67
N ASP A 60 -33.86 -15.80 6.30
CA ASP A 60 -33.10 -15.03 7.28
C ASP A 60 -33.95 -13.88 7.85
N GLU A 61 -33.69 -13.54 9.13
CA GLU A 61 -34.32 -12.38 9.78
C GLU A 61 -34.10 -11.13 8.92
N PRO A 62 -35.14 -10.33 8.60
CA PRO A 62 -34.95 -9.14 7.78
C PRO A 62 -34.21 -8.06 8.55
N ALA A 63 -33.45 -7.22 7.83
CA ALA A 63 -32.67 -6.14 8.42
C ALA A 63 -33.51 -5.07 9.14
N SER A 64 -34.81 -4.99 8.85
CA SER A 64 -35.76 -4.15 9.58
C SER A 64 -35.79 -4.45 11.08
N VAL A 65 -35.71 -5.73 11.48
CA VAL A 65 -35.66 -6.15 12.90
C VAL A 65 -34.37 -5.65 13.57
N LEU A 66 -33.25 -5.68 12.85
CA LEU A 66 -31.99 -5.12 13.35
C LEU A 66 -32.07 -3.59 13.50
N LEU A 67 -32.70 -2.89 12.55
CA LEU A 67 -32.91 -1.44 12.64
C LEU A 67 -33.77 -1.07 13.85
N GLU A 68 -34.80 -1.86 14.16
CA GLU A 68 -35.62 -1.66 15.37
C GLU A 68 -34.79 -1.79 16.66
N ARG A 69 -33.91 -2.79 16.75
CA ARG A 69 -32.98 -2.97 17.88
C ARG A 69 -32.04 -1.77 18.04
N ILE A 70 -31.47 -1.29 16.94
CA ILE A 70 -30.60 -0.11 16.91
C ILE A 70 -31.37 1.16 17.34
N ALA A 71 -32.59 1.33 16.85
CA ALA A 71 -33.43 2.46 17.22
C ALA A 71 -33.78 2.46 18.72
N ALA A 72 -34.10 1.29 19.29
CA ALA A 72 -34.36 1.12 20.71
C ALA A 72 -33.13 1.43 21.57
N GLU A 73 -31.95 0.94 21.17
CA GLU A 73 -30.68 1.24 21.84
C GLU A 73 -30.38 2.75 21.84
N LYS A 74 -30.51 3.41 20.68
CA LYS A 74 -30.29 4.86 20.59
C LYS A 74 -31.32 5.64 21.40
N ALA A 75 -32.58 5.20 21.45
CA ALA A 75 -33.60 5.83 22.28
C ALA A 75 -33.23 5.76 23.78
N GLU A 76 -32.67 4.64 24.22
CA GLU A 76 -32.20 4.47 25.60
C GLU A 76 -30.97 5.35 25.90
N LEU A 77 -29.99 5.41 24.99
CA LEU A 77 -28.83 6.30 25.14
C LEU A 77 -29.23 7.79 25.18
N MET A 78 -30.29 8.18 24.46
CA MET A 78 -30.87 9.53 24.53
C MET A 78 -31.52 9.80 25.89
N LYS A 79 -32.27 8.84 26.44
CA LYS A 79 -32.88 8.95 27.78
C LYS A 79 -31.81 9.08 28.88
N GLN A 80 -30.69 8.38 28.72
CA GLN A 80 -29.54 8.46 29.62
C GLN A 80 -28.70 9.74 29.44
N GLY A 81 -29.01 10.58 28.45
CA GLY A 81 -28.26 11.82 28.15
C GLY A 81 -26.87 11.59 27.55
N LYS A 82 -26.51 10.35 27.22
CA LYS A 82 -25.21 9.99 26.61
C LYS A 82 -25.09 10.50 25.18
N ILE A 83 -26.22 10.57 24.46
CA ILE A 83 -26.27 11.14 23.11
C ILE A 83 -27.33 12.21 22.99
N LYS A 84 -27.04 13.22 22.17
CA LYS A 84 -28.01 14.28 21.84
C LYS A 84 -29.04 13.77 20.85
N LYS A 85 -30.27 14.28 20.96
CA LYS A 85 -31.32 14.04 19.97
C LYS A 85 -30.88 14.57 18.60
N GLN A 86 -30.75 13.68 17.64
CA GLN A 86 -30.42 14.05 16.26
C GLN A 86 -31.66 14.61 15.57
N LYS A 87 -31.46 15.58 14.67
CA LYS A 87 -32.55 15.96 13.75
C LYS A 87 -32.87 14.75 12.87
N PRO A 88 -34.16 14.49 12.57
CA PRO A 88 -34.52 13.49 11.59
C PRO A 88 -33.77 13.75 10.29
N LEU A 89 -33.08 12.74 9.77
CA LEU A 89 -32.50 12.80 8.43
C LEU A 89 -33.64 12.57 7.41
N PRO A 90 -33.54 13.15 6.21
CA PRO A 90 -34.47 12.83 5.13
C PRO A 90 -34.47 11.34 4.83
N GLU A 91 -35.62 10.82 4.42
CA GLU A 91 -35.71 9.49 3.82
C GLU A 91 -34.73 9.37 2.64
N ILE A 92 -34.24 8.15 2.40
CA ILE A 92 -33.32 7.89 1.29
C ILE A 92 -34.17 7.83 0.01
N SER A 93 -33.98 8.79 -0.90
CA SER A 93 -34.71 8.80 -2.16
C SER A 93 -34.20 7.72 -3.12
N GLU A 94 -34.96 7.38 -4.17
CA GLU A 94 -34.53 6.37 -5.15
C GLU A 94 -33.23 6.78 -5.88
N GLU A 95 -33.01 8.08 -6.09
CA GLU A 95 -31.80 8.59 -6.74
C GLU A 95 -30.54 8.43 -5.87
N GLU A 96 -30.70 8.33 -4.55
CA GLU A 96 -29.60 8.11 -3.61
C GLU A 96 -29.23 6.62 -3.48
N LYS A 97 -30.08 5.70 -3.94
CA LYS A 97 -29.85 4.25 -3.87
C LYS A 97 -28.90 3.83 -4.99
N PRO A 98 -27.64 3.47 -4.69
CA PRO A 98 -26.65 3.24 -5.75
C PRO A 98 -26.83 1.90 -6.47
N PHE A 99 -27.62 0.99 -5.92
CA PHE A 99 -27.90 -0.35 -6.46
C PHE A 99 -29.16 -0.97 -5.83
N GLU A 100 -29.67 -2.03 -6.46
CA GLU A 100 -30.75 -2.86 -5.91
C GLU A 100 -30.27 -3.75 -4.77
N LEU A 101 -31.01 -3.74 -3.66
CA LEU A 101 -30.68 -4.57 -2.50
C LEU A 101 -31.11 -6.02 -2.70
N PRO A 102 -30.36 -6.98 -2.12
CA PRO A 102 -30.86 -8.32 -1.97
C PRO A 102 -32.10 -8.37 -1.05
N VAL A 103 -32.93 -9.41 -1.23
CA VAL A 103 -34.12 -9.62 -0.41
C VAL A 103 -33.75 -9.68 1.07
N GLY A 104 -34.49 -8.94 1.90
CA GLY A 104 -34.30 -8.88 3.35
C GLY A 104 -33.28 -7.85 3.84
N TRP A 105 -32.57 -7.16 2.94
CA TRP A 105 -31.69 -6.05 3.29
C TRP A 105 -32.45 -4.72 3.29
N GLU A 106 -31.96 -3.75 4.04
CA GLU A 106 -32.57 -2.43 4.15
C GLU A 106 -31.56 -1.30 3.93
N TRP A 107 -32.01 -0.20 3.33
CA TRP A 107 -31.23 1.02 3.24
C TRP A 107 -31.33 1.82 4.55
N THR A 108 -30.20 2.30 5.05
CA THR A 108 -30.15 3.21 6.21
C THR A 108 -29.04 4.22 6.06
N ARG A 109 -29.03 5.27 6.88
CA ARG A 109 -27.96 6.28 6.89
C ARG A 109 -26.84 5.82 7.83
N LEU A 110 -25.57 6.02 7.47
CA LEU A 110 -24.43 5.56 8.27
C LEU A 110 -24.52 5.96 9.76
N ILE A 111 -24.95 7.19 10.05
CA ILE A 111 -25.04 7.66 11.45
C ILE A 111 -26.20 7.02 12.23
N ASN A 112 -27.15 6.35 11.57
CA ASN A 112 -28.17 5.58 12.29
C ASN A 112 -27.56 4.37 13.00
N LEU A 113 -26.47 3.82 12.46
CA LEU A 113 -25.80 2.62 12.94
C LEU A 113 -24.79 2.88 14.08
N GLY A 114 -24.59 4.14 14.47
CA GLY A 114 -23.61 4.49 15.51
C GLY A 114 -23.74 5.92 16.03
N THR A 115 -22.72 6.36 16.75
CA THR A 115 -22.66 7.65 17.42
C THR A 115 -21.30 8.31 17.20
N TRP A 116 -21.27 9.64 17.03
CA TRP A 116 -20.03 10.36 16.73
C TRP A 116 -19.08 10.39 17.92
N ALA A 117 -17.83 10.02 17.67
CA ALA A 117 -16.68 10.25 18.54
C ALA A 117 -15.88 11.45 18.00
N LEU A 118 -15.83 12.53 18.78
CA LEU A 118 -15.25 13.80 18.34
C LEU A 118 -13.81 13.96 18.82
N GLY A 119 -12.94 14.37 17.89
CA GLY A 119 -11.59 14.81 18.19
C GLY A 119 -11.54 16.02 19.11
N SER A 120 -10.52 16.06 19.97
CA SER A 120 -10.17 17.19 20.83
C SER A 120 -8.86 17.81 20.37
N GLY A 121 -8.71 19.13 20.50
CA GLY A 121 -7.40 19.74 20.32
C GLY A 121 -6.50 19.34 21.49
N PHE A 122 -5.24 19.02 21.20
CA PHE A 122 -4.26 18.66 22.23
C PHE A 122 -3.31 19.84 22.49
N PRO A 123 -3.43 20.54 23.63
CA PRO A 123 -2.46 21.55 24.05
C PRO A 123 -1.05 20.97 24.19
N ASN A 124 -0.01 21.77 24.02
CA ASN A 124 1.38 21.29 24.18
C ASN A 124 1.67 20.82 25.61
N VAL A 125 1.03 21.42 26.61
CA VAL A 125 1.23 21.11 28.04
C VAL A 125 0.78 19.71 28.45
N VAL A 126 -0.10 19.08 27.67
CA VAL A 126 -0.57 17.71 27.95
C VAL A 126 0.18 16.64 27.12
N GLN A 127 1.07 17.07 26.23
CA GLN A 127 1.83 16.19 25.34
C GLN A 127 3.22 15.87 25.92
N GLY A 128 3.80 14.75 25.52
CA GLY A 128 5.13 14.28 25.94
C GLY A 128 5.12 13.14 26.96
N ASN A 129 3.95 12.76 27.49
CA ASN A 129 3.82 11.60 28.39
C ASN A 129 3.61 10.32 27.59
N SER A 130 4.17 9.19 28.01
CA SER A 130 4.04 7.89 27.30
C SER A 130 3.68 6.72 28.22
N ASP A 131 3.41 7.00 29.48
CA ASP A 131 3.25 6.04 30.58
C ASP A 131 1.90 6.18 31.32
N LYS A 132 0.88 6.77 30.68
CA LYS A 132 -0.44 7.03 31.28
C LYS A 132 -1.53 6.08 30.75
N GLU A 133 -2.66 6.07 31.44
CA GLU A 133 -3.77 5.12 31.25
C GLU A 133 -4.61 5.35 29.99
N ILE A 134 -4.67 6.58 29.44
CA ILE A 134 -5.45 6.89 28.24
C ILE A 134 -4.52 7.17 27.06
N LEU A 135 -4.75 6.52 25.92
CA LEU A 135 -4.00 6.80 24.70
C LEU A 135 -4.34 8.18 24.14
N MET A 136 -3.37 8.88 23.56
CA MET A 136 -3.59 10.11 22.80
C MET A 136 -3.27 9.90 21.33
N CYS A 137 -4.28 9.58 20.53
CA CYS A 137 -4.11 9.20 19.13
C CYS A 137 -4.21 10.40 18.18
N LYS A 138 -3.10 10.70 17.50
CA LYS A 138 -3.03 11.59 16.34
C LYS A 138 -3.06 10.78 15.05
N VAL A 139 -3.28 11.47 13.93
CA VAL A 139 -3.24 10.86 12.58
C VAL A 139 -1.92 10.13 12.30
N SER A 140 -0.80 10.65 12.80
CA SER A 140 0.52 10.02 12.64
C SER A 140 0.62 8.66 13.35
N ASP A 141 -0.04 8.51 14.50
CA ASP A 141 -0.01 7.27 15.29
C ASP A 141 -0.69 6.09 14.55
N MET A 142 -1.57 6.37 13.58
CA MET A 142 -2.17 5.33 12.72
C MET A 142 -1.16 4.62 11.80
N ASN A 143 0.07 5.14 11.70
CA ASN A 143 1.17 4.55 10.93
C ASN A 143 2.16 3.77 11.79
N LEU A 144 1.99 3.75 13.11
CA LEU A 144 2.85 2.97 13.98
C LEU A 144 2.67 1.48 13.66
N GLU A 145 3.76 0.73 13.78
CA GLU A 145 3.73 -0.72 13.64
C GLU A 145 2.78 -1.34 14.67
N GLY A 146 1.97 -2.31 14.24
CA GLY A 146 0.91 -2.92 15.06
C GLY A 146 -0.38 -2.11 15.10
N ASN A 147 -0.39 -0.88 14.54
CA ASN A 147 -1.59 -0.07 14.41
C ASN A 147 -2.26 -0.20 13.04
N GLU A 148 -2.24 -1.36 12.38
CA GLU A 148 -2.80 -1.52 11.02
C GLU A 148 -4.33 -1.54 11.02
N LYS A 149 -4.93 -2.22 12.01
CA LYS A 149 -6.39 -2.31 12.21
C LYS A 149 -6.83 -1.74 13.55
N PHE A 150 -6.04 -1.93 14.59
CA PHE A 150 -6.35 -1.52 15.96
C PHE A 150 -5.43 -0.38 16.38
N ILE A 151 -5.87 0.56 17.22
CA ILE A 151 -4.93 1.46 17.91
C ILE A 151 -4.48 0.76 19.18
N VAL A 152 -3.29 0.18 19.15
CA VAL A 152 -2.68 -0.55 20.27
C VAL A 152 -1.72 0.35 21.04
N SER A 153 -1.01 1.26 20.35
CA SER A 153 -0.07 2.20 20.96
C SER A 153 -0.17 3.59 20.37
N THR A 154 0.29 4.60 21.09
CA THR A 154 0.41 5.99 20.62
C THR A 154 1.69 6.60 21.17
N ILE A 155 2.25 7.59 20.48
CA ILE A 155 3.46 8.29 20.95
C ILE A 155 3.19 9.00 22.29
N ASN A 156 1.97 9.51 22.47
CA ASN A 156 1.56 10.23 23.67
C ASN A 156 0.42 9.51 24.39
N THR A 157 0.37 9.67 25.69
CA THR A 157 -0.70 9.20 26.59
C THR A 157 -1.08 10.34 27.53
N ILE A 158 -2.25 10.26 28.16
CA ILE A 158 -2.74 11.26 29.10
C ILE A 158 -3.36 10.56 30.32
N SER A 159 -3.25 11.18 31.49
CA SER A 159 -3.99 10.73 32.67
C SER A 159 -5.42 11.24 32.64
N LYS A 160 -6.31 10.58 33.36
CA LYS A 160 -7.72 11.01 33.46
C LYS A 160 -7.86 12.41 34.05
N ASP A 161 -7.11 12.71 35.10
CA ASP A 161 -7.14 14.02 35.77
C ASP A 161 -6.77 15.15 34.79
N LEU A 162 -5.74 14.93 33.96
CA LEU A 162 -5.29 15.93 33.00
C LEU A 162 -6.27 16.05 31.82
N ALA A 163 -6.87 14.94 31.40
CA ALA A 163 -7.92 14.98 30.38
C ALA A 163 -9.13 15.79 30.86
N ASP A 164 -9.56 15.61 32.11
CA ASP A 164 -10.66 16.34 32.72
C ASP A 164 -10.33 17.84 32.92
N GLU A 165 -9.12 18.16 33.41
CA GLU A 165 -8.64 19.54 33.59
C GLU A 165 -8.68 20.33 32.27
N TYR A 166 -8.20 19.71 31.18
CA TYR A 166 -8.14 20.33 29.86
C TYR A 166 -9.40 20.08 29.01
N LYS A 167 -10.41 19.42 29.57
CA LYS A 167 -11.69 19.10 28.90
C LYS A 167 -11.49 18.31 27.60
N ILE A 168 -10.48 17.45 27.57
CA ILE A 168 -10.18 16.55 26.46
C ILE A 168 -11.15 15.39 26.53
N LYS A 169 -11.95 15.23 25.48
CA LYS A 169 -12.90 14.13 25.39
C LYS A 169 -12.18 12.84 25.00
N THR A 170 -12.57 11.76 25.65
CA THR A 170 -12.13 10.40 25.32
C THR A 170 -13.22 9.67 24.55
N SER A 171 -12.81 8.61 23.86
CA SER A 171 -13.67 7.71 23.10
C SER A 171 -13.51 6.30 23.64
N GLU A 172 -14.62 5.56 23.70
CA GLU A 172 -14.66 4.21 24.23
C GLU A 172 -14.01 3.19 23.29
N PRO A 173 -13.56 2.02 23.82
CA PRO A 173 -13.12 0.89 23.02
C PRO A 173 -14.16 0.46 21.99
N GLY A 174 -13.74 -0.06 20.84
CA GLY A 174 -14.59 -0.43 19.72
C GLY A 174 -15.07 0.75 18.86
N THR A 175 -14.69 1.99 19.21
CA THR A 175 -14.88 3.15 18.32
C THR A 175 -13.97 3.01 17.10
N ILE A 176 -14.50 3.27 15.91
CA ILE A 176 -13.72 3.24 14.67
C ILE A 176 -13.38 4.68 14.27
N ILE A 177 -12.09 4.98 14.18
CA ILE A 177 -11.57 6.32 13.92
C ILE A 177 -10.91 6.40 12.54
N PHE A 178 -10.91 7.61 11.97
CA PHE A 178 -10.33 7.90 10.67
C PHE A 178 -9.90 9.37 10.55
N PRO A 179 -8.93 9.69 9.68
CA PRO A 179 -8.53 11.05 9.40
C PRO A 179 -9.69 11.86 8.79
N LYS A 180 -9.89 13.09 9.25
CA LYS A 180 -10.94 13.99 8.75
C LYS A 180 -10.44 15.31 8.15
N ILE A 181 -9.16 15.63 8.30
CA ILE A 181 -8.53 16.86 7.80
C ILE A 181 -7.20 16.51 7.12
N GLY A 182 -6.89 17.20 6.03
CA GLY A 182 -5.61 17.12 5.32
C GLY A 182 -5.48 15.92 4.38
N GLY A 183 -4.32 15.80 3.74
CA GLY A 183 -4.05 14.75 2.73
C GLY A 183 -4.18 13.32 3.27
N ALA A 184 -4.17 13.14 4.59
CA ALA A 184 -4.39 11.84 5.22
C ALA A 184 -5.77 11.24 4.93
N ILE A 185 -6.78 12.05 4.56
CA ILE A 185 -8.11 11.55 4.12
C ILE A 185 -7.96 10.55 2.96
N ALA A 186 -7.10 10.85 1.98
CA ALA A 186 -6.87 10.01 0.81
C ALA A 186 -6.23 8.65 1.14
N THR A 187 -5.64 8.50 2.34
CA THR A 187 -5.09 7.21 2.79
C THR A 187 -6.17 6.21 3.18
N ASN A 188 -7.43 6.65 3.34
CA ASN A 188 -8.58 5.83 3.70
C ASN A 188 -8.38 4.91 4.93
N LYS A 189 -7.47 5.27 5.85
CA LYS A 189 -7.22 4.50 7.07
C LYS A 189 -8.44 4.48 7.98
N ARG A 190 -8.70 3.30 8.55
CA ARG A 190 -9.68 3.03 9.62
C ARG A 190 -8.98 2.29 10.74
N ARG A 191 -9.21 2.70 11.99
CA ARG A 191 -8.64 2.04 13.16
C ARG A 191 -9.68 1.83 14.24
N ILE A 192 -9.65 0.68 14.89
CA ILE A 192 -10.53 0.35 16.01
C ILE A 192 -9.77 0.64 17.31
N LEU A 193 -10.37 1.43 18.19
CA LEU A 193 -9.79 1.70 19.51
C LEU A 193 -9.90 0.44 20.39
N VAL A 194 -8.81 -0.02 21.00
CA VAL A 194 -8.84 -1.19 21.91
C VAL A 194 -9.06 -0.82 23.37
N GLN A 195 -8.78 0.44 23.72
CA GLN A 195 -8.97 0.99 25.05
C GLN A 195 -9.46 2.45 24.98
N GLU A 196 -9.75 3.04 26.14
CA GLU A 196 -10.12 4.45 26.22
C GLU A 196 -9.02 5.32 25.59
N THR A 197 -9.42 6.17 24.64
CA THR A 197 -8.47 6.92 23.82
C THR A 197 -8.99 8.34 23.59
N ALA A 198 -8.16 9.33 23.88
CA ALA A 198 -8.34 10.70 23.39
C ALA A 198 -7.89 10.76 21.92
N ILE A 199 -8.76 11.27 21.05
CA ILE A 199 -8.46 11.39 19.62
C ILE A 199 -8.24 12.84 19.21
N ASP A 200 -7.28 13.08 18.33
CA ASP A 200 -6.91 14.41 17.86
C ASP A 200 -8.03 15.09 17.07
N ASN A 201 -8.03 16.43 17.03
CA ASN A 201 -9.03 17.19 16.30
C ASN A 201 -8.98 16.99 14.78
N ASN A 202 -7.91 16.42 14.21
CA ASN A 202 -7.86 16.01 12.81
C ASN A 202 -8.42 14.61 12.56
N CYS A 203 -8.83 13.91 13.62
CA CYS A 203 -9.54 12.64 13.56
C CYS A 203 -11.06 12.82 13.79
N LEU A 204 -11.82 11.86 13.30
CA LEU A 204 -13.23 11.66 13.61
C LEU A 204 -13.44 10.17 13.84
N GLY A 205 -14.40 9.81 14.66
CA GLY A 205 -14.78 8.41 14.83
C GLY A 205 -16.27 8.20 14.91
N ILE A 206 -16.66 6.95 14.74
CA ILE A 206 -18.02 6.48 15.00
C ILE A 206 -17.93 5.27 15.91
N LYS A 207 -18.64 5.32 17.03
CA LYS A 207 -18.88 4.16 17.89
C LYS A 207 -20.12 3.44 17.36
N PRO A 208 -20.00 2.20 16.84
CA PRO A 208 -21.14 1.41 16.42
C PRO A 208 -22.10 1.16 17.59
N CYS A 209 -23.39 1.07 17.31
CA CYS A 209 -24.36 0.55 18.27
C CYS A 209 -24.01 -0.91 18.64
N ASN A 210 -24.31 -1.32 19.86
CA ASN A 210 -24.03 -2.67 20.34
C ASN A 210 -24.86 -3.74 19.60
N ALA A 211 -26.03 -3.37 19.08
CA ALA A 211 -26.87 -4.26 18.30
C ALA A 211 -26.28 -4.68 16.95
N ILE A 212 -25.27 -3.98 16.41
CA ILE A 212 -24.62 -4.30 15.12
C ILE A 212 -23.21 -4.85 15.34
N SER A 213 -22.76 -5.77 14.48
CA SER A 213 -21.39 -6.26 14.53
C SER A 213 -20.39 -5.12 14.29
N GLY A 214 -19.47 -4.91 15.23
CA GLY A 214 -18.40 -3.91 15.09
C GLY A 214 -17.47 -4.21 13.91
N GLU A 215 -17.23 -5.48 13.61
CA GLU A 215 -16.44 -5.94 12.46
C GLU A 215 -17.15 -5.62 11.14
N TRP A 216 -18.47 -5.82 11.08
CA TRP A 216 -19.26 -5.42 9.91
C TRP A 216 -19.25 -3.89 9.72
N PHE A 217 -19.39 -3.13 10.80
CA PHE A 217 -19.29 -1.67 10.73
C PHE A 217 -17.91 -1.21 10.25
N TYR A 218 -16.84 -1.85 10.72
CA TYR A 218 -15.48 -1.61 10.22
C TYR A 218 -15.36 -1.92 8.72
N LEU A 219 -15.95 -3.02 8.27
CA LEU A 219 -15.98 -3.39 6.86
C LEU A 219 -16.72 -2.34 6.01
N ILE A 220 -17.89 -1.86 6.45
CA ILE A 220 -18.63 -0.78 5.79
C ILE A 220 -17.73 0.45 5.62
N LEU A 221 -17.10 0.91 6.71
CA LEU A 221 -16.24 2.09 6.66
C LEU A 221 -15.00 1.92 5.78
N SER A 222 -14.50 0.68 5.69
CA SER A 222 -13.32 0.32 4.89
C SER A 222 -13.64 0.24 3.40
N ALA A 223 -14.89 -0.11 3.04
CA ALA A 223 -15.36 -0.09 1.66
C ALA A 223 -15.61 1.33 1.11
N LEU A 224 -15.74 2.33 1.99
CA LEU A 224 -15.96 3.72 1.62
C LEU A 224 -14.65 4.46 1.30
N ASP A 225 -14.60 5.10 0.14
CA ASP A 225 -13.57 6.08 -0.18
C ASP A 225 -13.96 7.47 0.34
N MET A 226 -13.37 7.87 1.47
CA MET A 226 -13.66 9.14 2.14
C MET A 226 -13.21 10.36 1.34
N SER A 227 -12.25 10.19 0.41
CA SER A 227 -11.79 11.29 -0.43
C SER A 227 -12.89 11.83 -1.34
N LYS A 228 -13.89 11.01 -1.69
CA LYS A 228 -15.07 11.41 -2.47
C LYS A 228 -16.02 12.35 -1.72
N TYR A 229 -15.90 12.43 -0.40
CA TYR A 229 -16.78 13.21 0.46
C TYR A 229 -16.08 14.43 1.10
N GLN A 230 -14.82 14.69 0.69
CA GLN A 230 -14.07 15.83 1.19
C GLN A 230 -14.48 17.13 0.48
N SER A 231 -14.27 18.23 1.17
CA SER A 231 -14.49 19.59 0.69
C SER A 231 -13.31 20.49 1.07
N GLY A 232 -13.19 21.65 0.45
CA GLY A 232 -12.10 22.60 0.70
C GLY A 232 -10.99 22.54 -0.36
N THR A 233 -10.50 23.70 -0.79
CA THR A 233 -9.52 23.84 -1.87
C THR A 233 -8.09 23.65 -1.39
N SER A 234 -7.71 24.28 -0.28
CA SER A 234 -6.31 24.29 0.21
C SER A 234 -6.02 23.18 1.22
N ILE A 235 -6.98 22.85 2.09
CA ILE A 235 -6.87 21.75 3.07
C ILE A 235 -8.18 20.96 2.98
N PRO A 236 -8.15 19.71 2.48
CA PRO A 236 -9.36 18.90 2.38
C PRO A 236 -9.88 18.55 3.77
N ALA A 237 -11.20 18.56 3.92
CA ALA A 237 -11.89 18.20 5.16
C ALA A 237 -13.20 17.50 4.87
N ILE A 238 -13.54 16.49 5.68
CA ILE A 238 -14.84 15.80 5.64
C ILE A 238 -15.77 16.31 6.76
N ASN A 239 -17.04 16.49 6.41
CA ASN A 239 -18.07 16.98 7.33
C ASN A 239 -18.91 15.82 7.88
N GLN A 240 -19.25 15.87 9.17
CA GLN A 240 -20.08 14.86 9.84
C GLN A 240 -21.44 14.69 9.18
N SER A 241 -22.08 15.78 8.74
CA SER A 241 -23.38 15.72 8.08
C SER A 241 -23.31 14.90 6.79
N VAL A 242 -22.27 15.16 5.98
CA VAL A 242 -22.04 14.45 4.71
C VAL A 242 -21.79 12.97 4.98
N ILE A 243 -20.82 12.64 5.84
CA ILE A 243 -20.47 11.24 6.14
C ILE A 243 -21.64 10.51 6.80
N GLY A 244 -22.32 11.14 7.76
CA GLY A 244 -23.46 10.55 8.45
C GLY A 244 -24.65 10.26 7.54
N SER A 245 -24.79 11.04 6.45
CA SER A 245 -25.87 10.89 5.46
C SER A 245 -25.60 9.82 4.40
N ILE A 246 -24.44 9.19 4.37
CA ILE A 246 -24.13 8.16 3.35
C ILE A 246 -25.16 7.01 3.47
N PRO A 247 -25.88 6.65 2.38
CA PRO A 247 -26.72 5.46 2.34
C PRO A 247 -25.89 4.18 2.44
N ILE A 248 -26.26 3.32 3.38
CA ILE A 248 -25.61 2.04 3.67
C ILE A 248 -26.64 0.93 3.54
N ALA A 249 -26.26 -0.13 2.82
CA ALA A 249 -27.01 -1.36 2.75
C ALA A 249 -26.77 -2.18 4.02
N LEU A 250 -27.83 -2.51 4.75
CA LEU A 250 -27.75 -3.26 5.99
C LEU A 250 -28.37 -4.66 5.82
N PRO A 251 -27.59 -5.73 6.04
CA PRO A 251 -28.10 -7.08 6.22
C PRO A 251 -28.47 -7.38 7.67
N SER A 252 -29.16 -8.51 7.86
CA SER A 252 -29.34 -9.16 9.16
C SER A 252 -28.02 -9.51 9.85
N LEU A 253 -28.02 -9.67 11.17
CA LEU A 253 -26.81 -10.03 11.92
C LEU A 253 -26.18 -11.35 11.44
N LYS A 254 -26.99 -12.38 11.22
CA LYS A 254 -26.53 -13.67 10.71
C LYS A 254 -25.87 -13.54 9.33
N MET A 255 -26.43 -12.70 8.47
CA MET A 255 -25.85 -12.44 7.15
C MET A 255 -24.54 -11.63 7.26
N GLN A 256 -24.43 -10.69 8.21
CA GLN A 256 -23.16 -10.00 8.49
C GLN A 256 -22.05 -11.00 8.86
N GLU A 257 -22.31 -11.94 9.77
CA GLU A 257 -21.36 -12.99 10.16
C GLU A 257 -20.93 -13.86 8.97
N LYS A 258 -21.91 -14.25 8.13
CA LYS A 258 -21.66 -15.07 6.94
C LYS A 258 -20.80 -14.34 5.90
N ILE A 259 -21.04 -13.05 5.68
CA ILE A 259 -20.23 -12.24 4.76
C ILE A 259 -18.83 -12.03 5.34
N LEU A 260 -18.71 -11.73 6.62
CA LEU A 260 -17.42 -11.53 7.28
C LEU A 260 -16.52 -12.76 7.19
N SER A 261 -17.06 -13.97 7.39
CA SER A 261 -16.27 -15.20 7.24
C SER A 261 -15.73 -15.39 5.82
N TYR A 262 -16.55 -15.13 4.81
CA TYR A 262 -16.12 -15.17 3.40
C TYR A 262 -15.07 -14.11 3.08
N VAL A 263 -15.24 -12.89 3.58
CA VAL A 263 -14.26 -11.81 3.37
C VAL A 263 -12.92 -12.17 4.01
N ILE A 264 -12.91 -12.75 5.22
CA ILE A 264 -11.68 -13.22 5.87
C ILE A 264 -10.97 -14.27 5.00
N THR A 265 -11.71 -15.26 4.49
CA THR A 265 -11.15 -16.29 3.61
C THR A 265 -10.55 -15.67 2.34
N LEU A 266 -11.28 -14.78 1.66
CA LEU A 266 -10.81 -14.16 0.42
C LEU A 266 -9.62 -13.22 0.64
N MET A 267 -9.60 -12.47 1.76
CA MET A 267 -8.45 -11.63 2.11
C MET A 267 -7.21 -12.47 2.40
N SER A 268 -7.36 -13.60 3.09
CA SER A 268 -6.25 -14.54 3.31
C SER A 268 -5.70 -15.14 2.02
N LEU A 269 -6.58 -15.45 1.05
CA LEU A 269 -6.14 -15.87 -0.28
C LEU A 269 -5.40 -14.75 -1.01
N CYS A 270 -5.84 -13.49 -0.88
CA CYS A 270 -5.11 -12.35 -1.43
C CYS A 270 -3.71 -12.21 -0.79
N ASP A 271 -3.58 -12.43 0.52
CA ASP A 271 -2.28 -12.41 1.22
C ASP A 271 -1.34 -13.51 0.67
N GLN A 272 -1.86 -14.71 0.43
CA GLN A 272 -1.11 -15.82 -0.17
C GLN A 272 -0.67 -15.51 -1.61
N LEU A 273 -1.56 -14.91 -2.42
CA LEU A 273 -1.25 -14.51 -3.80
C LEU A 273 -0.17 -13.42 -3.83
N GLU A 274 -0.25 -12.46 -2.91
CA GLU A 274 0.74 -11.38 -2.77
C GLU A 274 2.11 -11.94 -2.38
N LEU A 275 2.17 -12.79 -1.36
CA LEU A 275 3.40 -13.47 -0.97
C LEU A 275 3.99 -14.29 -2.12
N HIS A 276 3.18 -15.12 -2.78
CA HIS A 276 3.62 -15.94 -3.91
C HIS A 276 4.16 -15.09 -5.07
N SER A 277 3.49 -13.98 -5.40
CA SER A 277 3.92 -13.08 -6.48
C SER A 277 5.26 -12.42 -6.15
N LEU A 278 5.46 -11.96 -4.91
CA LEU A 278 6.72 -11.37 -4.48
C LEU A 278 7.86 -12.40 -4.48
N THR A 279 7.62 -13.60 -3.95
CA THR A 279 8.63 -14.68 -3.96
C THR A 279 8.99 -15.10 -5.39
N SER A 280 8.00 -15.18 -6.29
CA SER A 280 8.25 -15.50 -7.70
C SER A 280 9.08 -14.41 -8.39
N LEU A 281 8.82 -13.13 -8.11
CA LEU A 281 9.59 -12.01 -8.66
C LEU A 281 11.03 -12.01 -8.15
N ASP A 282 11.23 -12.24 -6.85
CA ASP A 282 12.56 -12.32 -6.22
C ASP A 282 13.39 -13.49 -6.77
N ALA A 283 12.78 -14.68 -6.85
CA ALA A 283 13.43 -15.86 -7.42
C ALA A 283 13.80 -15.67 -8.91
N HIS A 284 12.91 -15.03 -9.68
CA HIS A 284 13.18 -14.69 -11.07
C HIS A 284 14.36 -13.69 -11.19
N GLN A 285 14.37 -12.65 -10.36
CA GLN A 285 15.46 -11.67 -10.34
C GLN A 285 16.80 -12.32 -9.99
N GLN A 286 16.85 -13.17 -8.96
CA GLN A 286 18.07 -13.89 -8.56
C GLN A 286 18.57 -14.83 -9.66
N LEU A 287 17.67 -15.53 -10.35
CA LEU A 287 18.02 -16.39 -11.47
C LEU A 287 18.67 -15.59 -12.60
N VAL A 288 18.05 -14.48 -13.02
CA VAL A 288 18.57 -13.60 -14.08
C VAL A 288 19.95 -13.05 -13.68
N GLU A 289 20.08 -12.53 -12.46
CA GLU A 289 21.35 -11.98 -11.96
C GLU A 289 22.46 -13.03 -11.93
N THR A 290 22.16 -14.24 -11.46
CA THR A 290 23.12 -15.35 -11.42
C THR A 290 23.56 -15.75 -12.83
N LEU A 291 22.62 -15.87 -13.78
CA LEU A 291 22.93 -16.24 -15.16
C LEU A 291 23.77 -15.16 -15.86
N LEU A 292 23.43 -13.89 -15.69
CA LEU A 292 24.19 -12.77 -16.27
C LEU A 292 25.59 -12.63 -15.64
N THR A 293 25.71 -12.86 -14.33
CA THR A 293 27.02 -12.87 -13.65
C THR A 293 27.88 -14.02 -14.14
N THR A 294 27.31 -15.22 -14.26
CA THR A 294 28.01 -16.39 -14.83
C THR A 294 28.49 -16.10 -16.26
N LEU A 295 27.71 -15.36 -17.04
CA LEU A 295 28.09 -14.92 -18.38
C LEU A 295 29.28 -13.93 -18.34
N THR A 296 29.30 -12.94 -17.44
CA THR A 296 30.42 -11.99 -17.33
C THR A 296 31.71 -12.64 -16.81
N ASP A 297 31.56 -13.62 -15.93
CA ASP A 297 32.65 -14.34 -15.26
C ASP A 297 33.24 -15.47 -16.12
N SER A 298 32.70 -15.70 -17.32
CA SER A 298 33.21 -16.71 -18.26
C SER A 298 34.68 -16.44 -18.59
N GLN A 299 35.54 -17.44 -18.41
CA GLN A 299 37.00 -17.31 -18.49
C GLN A 299 37.53 -17.28 -19.93
N ASN A 300 36.78 -17.88 -20.86
CA ASN A 300 37.16 -17.97 -22.27
C ASN A 300 35.93 -17.92 -23.19
N ALA A 301 36.18 -17.87 -24.50
CA ALA A 301 35.14 -17.74 -25.52
C ALA A 301 34.18 -18.94 -25.59
N ASP A 302 34.68 -20.15 -25.33
CA ASP A 302 33.85 -21.37 -25.35
C ASP A 302 32.86 -21.38 -24.17
N GLU A 303 33.32 -21.05 -22.97
CA GLU A 303 32.48 -20.92 -21.77
C GLU A 303 31.44 -19.79 -21.94
N LEU A 304 31.85 -18.66 -22.52
CA LEU A 304 30.94 -17.55 -22.81
C LEU A 304 29.84 -17.96 -23.80
N ALA A 305 30.21 -18.70 -24.86
CA ALA A 305 29.26 -19.19 -25.86
C ALA A 305 28.26 -20.20 -25.26
N GLU A 306 28.72 -21.11 -24.40
CA GLU A 306 27.86 -22.06 -23.69
C GLU A 306 26.88 -21.36 -22.75
N ASN A 307 27.38 -20.43 -21.93
CA ASN A 307 26.54 -19.65 -21.01
C ASN A 307 25.53 -18.78 -21.75
N TRP A 308 25.93 -18.17 -22.87
CA TRP A 308 25.00 -17.43 -23.73
C TRP A 308 23.94 -18.33 -24.34
N SER A 309 24.30 -19.53 -24.80
CA SER A 309 23.34 -20.49 -25.36
C SER A 309 22.21 -20.78 -24.38
N ARG A 310 22.55 -21.08 -23.12
CA ARG A 310 21.58 -21.34 -22.03
C ARG A 310 20.63 -20.16 -21.80
N ILE A 311 21.15 -18.93 -21.84
CA ILE A 311 20.34 -17.72 -21.68
C ILE A 311 19.42 -17.53 -22.89
N SER A 312 19.95 -17.70 -24.10
CA SER A 312 19.21 -17.49 -25.34
C SER A 312 18.06 -18.48 -25.55
N GLU A 313 18.23 -19.73 -25.12
CA GLU A 313 17.16 -20.76 -25.16
C GLU A 313 15.96 -20.41 -24.27
N HIS A 314 16.17 -19.61 -23.22
CA HIS A 314 15.15 -19.21 -22.26
C HIS A 314 14.87 -17.70 -22.28
N PHE A 315 15.21 -17.02 -23.36
CA PHE A 315 15.16 -15.56 -23.45
C PHE A 315 13.77 -15.00 -23.14
N ASP A 316 12.72 -15.58 -23.73
CA ASP A 316 11.33 -15.15 -23.56
C ASP A 316 10.79 -15.35 -22.14
N THR A 317 11.45 -16.19 -21.34
CA THR A 317 11.09 -16.42 -19.94
C THR A 317 11.90 -15.54 -19.00
N LEU A 318 13.20 -15.35 -19.29
CA LEU A 318 14.15 -14.62 -18.45
C LEU A 318 13.98 -13.10 -18.55
N PHE A 319 13.62 -12.58 -19.72
CA PHE A 319 13.62 -11.14 -19.99
C PHE A 319 12.21 -10.58 -20.19
N THR A 320 11.32 -10.88 -19.25
CA THR A 320 9.90 -10.48 -19.27
C THR A 320 9.60 -9.20 -18.48
N THR A 321 10.59 -8.65 -17.76
CA THR A 321 10.43 -7.45 -16.92
C THR A 321 11.38 -6.34 -17.35
N GLU A 322 11.00 -5.09 -17.07
CA GLU A 322 11.88 -3.93 -17.33
C GLU A 322 13.22 -4.07 -16.60
N ALA A 323 13.20 -4.57 -15.36
CA ALA A 323 14.40 -4.78 -14.55
C ALA A 323 15.34 -5.83 -15.17
N SER A 324 14.80 -6.98 -15.65
CA SER A 324 15.64 -8.00 -16.28
C SER A 324 16.18 -7.55 -17.64
N ILE A 325 15.41 -6.77 -18.41
CA ILE A 325 15.87 -6.14 -19.65
C ILE A 325 17.01 -5.14 -19.39
N ASP A 326 16.89 -4.30 -18.36
CA ASP A 326 17.93 -3.33 -18.03
C ASP A 326 19.20 -4.01 -17.51
N ALA A 327 19.07 -5.09 -16.72
CA ALA A 327 20.21 -5.91 -16.33
C ALA A 327 20.94 -6.49 -17.55
N LEU A 328 20.22 -7.06 -18.51
CA LEU A 328 20.80 -7.57 -19.76
C LEU A 328 21.55 -6.49 -20.53
N LYS A 329 20.98 -5.28 -20.68
CA LYS A 329 21.65 -4.16 -21.35
C LYS A 329 22.98 -3.83 -20.68
N GLN A 330 23.00 -3.75 -19.34
CA GLN A 330 24.23 -3.46 -18.60
C GLN A 330 25.27 -4.57 -18.78
N THR A 331 24.84 -5.84 -18.75
CA THR A 331 25.72 -6.98 -19.00
C THR A 331 26.32 -6.94 -20.41
N ILE A 332 25.53 -6.62 -21.44
CA ILE A 332 26.03 -6.46 -22.81
C ILE A 332 27.10 -5.35 -22.89
N LEU A 333 26.85 -4.20 -22.24
CA LEU A 333 27.83 -3.11 -22.20
C LEU A 333 29.11 -3.51 -21.46
N GLN A 334 28.99 -4.25 -20.37
CA GLN A 334 30.14 -4.76 -19.62
C GLN A 334 30.96 -5.72 -20.47
N LEU A 335 30.32 -6.69 -21.13
CA LEU A 335 30.99 -7.61 -22.06
C LEU A 335 31.68 -6.88 -23.22
N ALA A 336 31.09 -5.78 -23.71
CA ALA A 336 31.71 -4.93 -24.74
C ALA A 336 33.01 -4.30 -24.25
N VAL A 337 32.99 -3.71 -23.04
CA VAL A 337 34.17 -3.08 -22.42
C VAL A 337 35.24 -4.10 -22.07
N MET A 338 34.87 -5.34 -21.74
CA MET A 338 35.80 -6.45 -21.51
C MET A 338 36.36 -7.05 -22.81
N GLY A 339 35.93 -6.60 -23.98
CA GLY A 339 36.36 -7.15 -25.28
C GLY A 339 35.80 -8.56 -25.58
N LYS A 340 34.77 -9.02 -24.84
CA LYS A 340 34.24 -10.39 -24.95
C LYS A 340 33.17 -10.57 -26.04
N LEU A 341 32.69 -9.50 -26.67
CA LEU A 341 31.62 -9.57 -27.68
C LEU A 341 32.07 -9.95 -29.09
N VAL A 342 33.37 -9.89 -29.38
CA VAL A 342 33.93 -10.15 -30.72
C VAL A 342 35.23 -10.97 -30.57
N PRO A 343 35.49 -11.93 -31.48
CA PRO A 343 36.78 -12.61 -31.51
C PRO A 343 37.94 -11.61 -31.63
N GLN A 344 39.01 -11.85 -30.87
CA GLN A 344 40.22 -11.02 -30.91
C GLN A 344 41.11 -11.49 -32.05
N ASP A 345 41.61 -10.56 -32.89
CA ASP A 345 42.61 -10.86 -33.92
C ASP A 345 44.01 -10.53 -33.37
N PRO A 346 44.92 -11.52 -33.23
CA PRO A 346 46.29 -11.27 -32.79
C PRO A 346 47.09 -10.32 -33.70
N ASN A 347 46.61 -10.04 -34.90
CA ASN A 347 47.21 -9.10 -35.84
C ASN A 347 46.66 -7.67 -35.72
N ASP A 348 45.68 -7.43 -34.85
CA ASP A 348 45.18 -6.08 -34.58
C ASP A 348 46.29 -5.21 -33.99
N GLU A 349 46.22 -3.90 -34.30
CA GLU A 349 47.17 -2.93 -33.77
C GLU A 349 47.06 -2.87 -32.23
N PRO A 350 48.15 -3.07 -31.48
CA PRO A 350 48.09 -3.06 -30.03
C PRO A 350 47.75 -1.66 -29.50
N ALA A 351 47.01 -1.61 -28.40
CA ALA A 351 46.60 -0.38 -27.73
C ALA A 351 47.78 0.54 -27.38
N SER A 352 48.99 -0.01 -27.20
CA SER A 352 50.22 0.75 -26.98
C SER A 352 50.54 1.76 -28.11
N GLU A 353 50.25 1.43 -29.37
CA GLU A 353 50.45 2.37 -30.50
C GLU A 353 49.42 3.50 -30.48
N LEU A 354 48.17 3.19 -30.13
CA LEU A 354 47.13 4.20 -29.94
C LEU A 354 47.47 5.13 -28.77
N LEU A 355 47.94 4.58 -27.64
CA LEU A 355 48.37 5.36 -26.48
C LEU A 355 49.54 6.30 -26.82
N LYS A 356 50.50 5.86 -27.65
CA LYS A 356 51.57 6.72 -28.17
C LYS A 356 51.01 7.90 -28.98
N ARG A 357 50.04 7.65 -29.87
CA ARG A 357 49.38 8.72 -30.66
C ARG A 357 48.62 9.70 -29.76
N ILE A 358 47.86 9.20 -28.78
CA ILE A 358 47.14 10.03 -27.81
C ILE A 358 48.12 10.87 -26.98
N ALA A 359 49.26 10.32 -26.58
CA ALA A 359 50.28 11.05 -25.84
C ALA A 359 50.90 12.18 -26.68
N GLN A 360 51.19 11.93 -27.96
CA GLN A 360 51.70 12.94 -28.90
C GLN A 360 50.67 14.05 -29.13
N GLU A 361 49.39 13.70 -29.36
CA GLU A 361 48.31 14.67 -29.54
C GLU A 361 48.11 15.52 -28.29
N LYS A 362 48.06 14.91 -27.10
CA LYS A 362 47.98 15.63 -25.83
C LYS A 362 49.16 16.59 -25.63
N ALA A 363 50.38 16.16 -25.97
CA ALA A 363 51.56 17.02 -25.88
C ALA A 363 51.48 18.24 -26.82
N GLN A 364 50.96 18.03 -28.03
CA GLN A 364 50.74 19.11 -29.00
C GLN A 364 49.65 20.09 -28.52
N LEU A 365 48.51 19.60 -27.99
CA LEU A 365 47.45 20.44 -27.43
C LEU A 365 47.91 21.28 -26.23
N VAL A 366 48.84 20.75 -25.41
CA VAL A 366 49.48 21.51 -24.33
C VAL A 366 50.39 22.60 -24.89
N LYS A 367 51.19 22.29 -25.92
CA LYS A 367 52.06 23.27 -26.60
C LYS A 367 51.27 24.40 -27.24
N ASP A 368 50.11 24.07 -27.81
CA ASP A 368 49.20 25.01 -28.46
C ASP A 368 48.30 25.77 -27.47
N GLY A 369 48.47 25.54 -26.15
CA GLY A 369 47.74 26.24 -25.09
C GLY A 369 46.26 25.85 -24.95
N LYS A 370 45.81 24.83 -25.68
CA LYS A 370 44.41 24.36 -25.69
C LYS A 370 44.10 23.39 -24.54
N MET A 371 45.12 22.83 -23.89
CA MET A 371 44.96 21.94 -22.74
C MET A 371 45.98 22.26 -21.65
N LYS A 372 45.58 22.22 -20.37
CA LYS A 372 46.51 22.36 -19.23
C LYS A 372 47.32 21.07 -19.05
N LYS A 373 48.61 21.22 -18.73
CA LYS A 373 49.49 20.08 -18.41
C LYS A 373 48.98 19.36 -17.17
N GLN A 374 48.62 18.08 -17.32
CA GLN A 374 48.17 17.24 -16.22
C GLN A 374 49.36 16.66 -15.46
N LYS A 375 49.20 16.43 -14.16
CA LYS A 375 50.19 15.68 -13.36
C LYS A 375 50.11 14.19 -13.75
N PRO A 376 51.25 13.48 -13.84
CA PRO A 376 51.23 12.05 -14.08
C PRO A 376 50.49 11.34 -12.94
N LEU A 377 49.62 10.41 -13.31
CA LEU A 377 48.93 9.53 -12.37
C LEU A 377 49.88 8.38 -11.96
N PRO A 378 49.69 7.79 -10.77
CA PRO A 378 50.42 6.58 -10.38
C PRO A 378 50.12 5.42 -11.36
N PRO A 379 51.04 4.46 -11.51
CA PRO A 379 50.79 3.26 -12.31
C PRO A 379 49.64 2.45 -11.69
N ILE A 380 48.83 1.84 -12.56
CA ILE A 380 47.73 0.95 -12.17
C ILE A 380 48.35 -0.35 -11.64
N SER A 381 48.04 -0.68 -10.39
CA SER A 381 48.43 -1.95 -9.76
C SER A 381 47.54 -3.11 -10.23
N ASP A 382 48.00 -4.35 -10.04
CA ASP A 382 47.18 -5.53 -10.39
C ASP A 382 45.91 -5.64 -9.54
N GLU A 383 45.91 -5.08 -8.33
CA GLU A 383 44.73 -5.00 -7.45
C GLU A 383 43.70 -3.96 -7.94
N GLU A 384 44.13 -2.99 -8.77
CA GLU A 384 43.25 -1.97 -9.37
C GLU A 384 42.63 -2.43 -10.70
N LYS A 385 43.05 -3.57 -11.25
CA LYS A 385 42.51 -4.13 -12.49
C LYS A 385 41.20 -4.89 -12.21
N PRO A 386 40.06 -4.44 -12.73
CA PRO A 386 38.77 -5.08 -12.44
C PRO A 386 38.55 -6.39 -13.21
N PHE A 387 39.31 -6.64 -14.28
CA PHE A 387 39.24 -7.85 -15.10
C PHE A 387 40.53 -8.03 -15.92
N GLU A 388 40.72 -9.22 -16.47
CA GLU A 388 41.81 -9.53 -17.40
C GLU A 388 41.55 -8.92 -18.78
N LEU A 389 42.58 -8.29 -19.35
CA LEU A 389 42.50 -7.64 -20.65
C LEU A 389 42.77 -8.65 -21.79
N PRO A 390 42.10 -8.52 -22.94
CA PRO A 390 42.48 -9.26 -24.13
C PRO A 390 43.91 -8.97 -24.59
N ASP A 391 44.50 -9.91 -25.32
CA ASP A 391 45.83 -9.72 -25.91
C ASP A 391 45.89 -8.43 -26.74
N GLY A 392 46.91 -7.61 -26.49
CA GLY A 392 47.12 -6.34 -27.17
C GLY A 392 46.41 -5.12 -26.56
N TRP A 393 45.60 -5.28 -25.51
CA TRP A 393 44.98 -4.17 -24.77
C TRP A 393 45.87 -3.67 -23.61
N GLU A 394 45.79 -2.38 -23.25
CA GLU A 394 46.60 -1.72 -22.19
C GLU A 394 45.81 -0.72 -21.34
#